data_AF-A0A1V9ZHB5-F1
#
_entry.id   AF-A0A1V9ZHB5-F1
#
_cell.length_a   1.000
_cell.length_b   1.000
_cell.length_c   1.000
_cell.angle_alpha   90.00
_cell.angle_beta   90.00
_cell.angle_gamma   90.00
#
_symmetry.space_group_name_H-M   'P 1'
#
loop_
_entity.id
_entity.type
_entity.pdbx_description
1 polymer ?
#
loop_
_entity_poly.entity_id
_entity_poly.type
_entity_poly.pdbx_seq_one_letter_code
_entity_poly.pdbx_strand_id
1 'polypeptide(L)'
;MRTIHRIITPYAKQLLDAQQALAPRYKIFESTATVVYVKDPEASAAAKRRVDLGTHSWTCGFMLQMGVPCRHYIRVLMARNLMASIHDACSDCYKVDDINRTWESNKGIELPIADQLDRDTSIKAPPRQSWSSQSASNSKPR
;
A
#
# COMPACT_ATOMS: atom_id res chain seq x y z
N MET A 1 -15.76 -15.92 -25.51
CA MET A 1 -14.88 -15.94 -24.33
C MET A 1 -14.98 -14.57 -23.66
N ARG A 2 -15.62 -14.48 -22.49
CA ARG A 2 -15.69 -13.21 -21.75
C ARG A 2 -14.33 -12.99 -21.11
N THR A 3 -13.59 -12.00 -21.59
CA THR A 3 -12.40 -11.51 -20.90
C THR A 3 -12.88 -10.99 -19.55
N ILE A 4 -12.62 -11.74 -18.48
CA ILE A 4 -12.87 -11.26 -17.12
C ILE A 4 -11.92 -10.08 -16.94
N HIS A 5 -12.43 -8.86 -17.15
CA HIS A 5 -11.70 -7.66 -16.76
C HIS A 5 -11.49 -7.77 -15.26
N ARG A 6 -10.24 -7.96 -14.82
CA ARG A 6 -9.90 -7.98 -13.39
C ARG A 6 -10.38 -6.68 -12.76
N ILE A 7 -11.45 -6.80 -11.98
CA ILE A 7 -12.13 -5.66 -11.36
C ILE A 7 -11.41 -5.36 -10.04
N ILE A 8 -10.79 -4.19 -9.97
CA ILE A 8 -10.31 -3.62 -8.71
C ILE A 8 -11.36 -2.67 -8.14
N THR A 9 -11.36 -2.45 -6.84
CA THR A 9 -12.27 -1.49 -6.20
C THR A 9 -12.10 -0.06 -6.78
N PRO A 10 -13.16 0.77 -6.77
CA PRO A 10 -13.07 2.16 -7.24
C PRO A 10 -11.99 2.99 -6.55
N TYR A 11 -11.76 2.77 -5.26
CA TYR A 11 -10.72 3.46 -4.50
C TYR A 11 -9.31 3.08 -4.98
N ALA A 12 -9.05 1.78 -5.17
CA ALA A 12 -7.78 1.32 -5.73
C ALA A 12 -7.56 1.86 -7.14
N LYS A 13 -8.62 1.91 -7.97
CA LYS A 13 -8.57 2.50 -9.30
C LYS A 13 -8.14 3.96 -9.25
N GLN A 14 -8.73 4.77 -8.38
CA GLN A 14 -8.36 6.18 -8.21
C GLN A 14 -6.88 6.35 -7.83
N LEU A 15 -6.40 5.55 -6.88
CA LEU A 15 -4.98 5.57 -6.48
C LEU A 15 -4.06 5.16 -7.64
N LEU A 16 -4.45 4.13 -8.38
CA LEU A 16 -3.69 3.62 -9.50
C LEU A 16 -3.61 4.64 -10.63
N ASP A 17 -4.73 5.25 -10.99
CA ASP A 17 -4.82 6.28 -12.04
C ASP A 17 -3.94 7.50 -11.67
N ALA A 18 -3.93 7.91 -10.39
CA ALA A 18 -3.07 8.98 -9.90
C ALA A 18 -1.57 8.63 -9.99
N GLN A 19 -1.18 7.40 -9.65
CA GLN A 19 0.21 6.95 -9.80
C GLN A 19 0.61 6.82 -11.28
N GLN A 20 -0.31 6.34 -12.12
CA GLN A 20 -0.09 6.15 -13.55
C GLN A 20 0.11 7.47 -14.27
N ALA A 21 -0.63 8.52 -13.91
CA ALA A 21 -0.44 9.86 -14.46
C ALA A 21 0.96 10.43 -14.17
N LEU A 22 1.53 10.11 -13.00
CA LEU A 22 2.85 10.61 -12.57
C LEU A 22 4.02 9.72 -13.04
N ALA A 23 3.76 8.47 -13.42
CA ALA A 23 4.81 7.51 -13.77
C ALA A 23 5.69 7.95 -14.96
N PRO A 24 5.17 8.50 -16.08
CA PRO A 24 5.96 8.82 -17.27
C PRO A 24 7.13 9.77 -17.03
N ARG A 25 7.07 10.65 -16.02
CA ARG A 25 8.16 11.61 -15.74
C ARG A 25 9.45 10.95 -15.27
N TYR A 26 9.37 9.71 -14.79
CA TYR A 26 10.52 9.01 -14.22
C TYR A 26 11.41 8.39 -15.31
N LYS A 27 12.72 8.38 -15.08
CA LYS A 27 13.71 7.70 -15.92
C LYS A 27 14.02 6.33 -15.38
N ILE A 28 14.22 5.37 -16.28
CA ILE A 28 14.61 4.00 -15.95
C ILE A 28 16.09 3.76 -16.27
N PHE A 29 16.72 2.94 -15.45
CA PHE A 29 18.10 2.47 -15.62
C PHE A 29 18.06 0.95 -15.43
N GLU A 30 18.21 0.23 -16.52
CA GLU A 30 18.19 -1.23 -16.48
C GLU A 30 19.48 -1.74 -15.83
N SER A 31 19.35 -2.70 -14.91
CA SER A 31 20.48 -3.34 -14.26
C SER A 31 20.59 -4.80 -14.68
N THR A 32 19.46 -5.52 -14.67
CA THR A 32 19.37 -6.92 -15.11
C THR A 32 18.06 -7.15 -15.86
N ALA A 33 17.81 -8.40 -16.29
CA ALA A 33 16.55 -8.79 -16.90
C ALA A 33 15.33 -8.50 -16.00
N THR A 34 15.48 -8.60 -14.67
CA THR A 34 14.37 -8.41 -13.70
C THR A 34 14.50 -7.14 -12.86
N VAL A 35 15.72 -6.62 -12.69
CA VAL A 35 16.01 -5.49 -11.81
C VAL A 35 16.18 -4.21 -12.60
N VAL A 36 15.39 -3.20 -12.24
CA VAL A 36 15.41 -1.86 -12.83
C VAL A 36 15.48 -0.81 -11.72
N TYR A 37 16.31 0.21 -11.93
CA TYR A 37 16.35 1.39 -11.06
C TYR A 37 15.55 2.52 -11.70
N VAL A 38 14.73 3.18 -10.90
CA VAL A 38 13.86 4.27 -11.33
C VAL A 38 14.29 5.54 -10.62
N LYS A 39 14.46 6.63 -11.36
CA LYS A 39 14.87 7.92 -10.83
C LYS A 39 13.91 9.01 -11.27
N ASP A 40 13.54 9.86 -10.31
CA ASP A 40 12.97 11.16 -10.62
C ASP A 40 14.07 12.08 -11.18
N PRO A 41 13.92 12.65 -12.38
CA PRO A 41 14.92 13.56 -12.95
C PRO A 41 15.22 14.77 -12.08
N GLU A 42 14.22 15.26 -11.34
CA GLU A 42 14.30 16.45 -10.49
C GLU A 42 14.89 16.14 -9.10
N ALA A 43 14.94 14.86 -8.73
CA ALA A 43 15.53 14.44 -7.47
C ALA A 43 17.06 14.27 -7.56
N SER A 44 17.70 14.34 -6.39
CA SER A 44 19.14 14.09 -6.26
C SER A 44 19.54 12.72 -6.81
N ALA A 45 20.78 12.57 -7.27
CA ALA A 45 21.27 11.33 -7.87
C ALA A 45 21.19 10.11 -6.94
N ALA A 46 21.23 10.33 -5.62
CA ALA A 46 21.11 9.30 -4.59
C ALA A 46 19.68 8.73 -4.44
N ALA A 47 18.66 9.41 -4.98
CA ALA A 47 17.25 9.06 -4.80
C ALA A 47 16.74 8.01 -5.83
N LYS A 48 17.53 7.00 -6.17
CA LYS A 48 17.07 5.90 -7.03
C LYS A 48 16.19 4.94 -6.23
N ARG A 49 15.14 4.40 -6.87
CA ARG A 49 14.29 3.33 -6.34
C ARG A 49 14.53 2.07 -7.14
N ARG A 50 14.89 0.98 -6.45
CA ARG A 50 14.99 -0.36 -7.04
C ARG A 50 13.60 -0.96 -7.20
N VAL A 51 13.36 -1.56 -8.36
CA VAL A 51 12.20 -2.37 -8.71
C VAL A 51 12.70 -3.70 -9.24
N ASP A 52 12.15 -4.80 -8.75
CA ASP A 52 12.48 -6.15 -9.17
C ASP A 52 11.21 -6.89 -9.57
N LEU A 53 11.11 -7.15 -10.87
CA LEU A 53 9.97 -7.82 -11.47
C LEU A 53 9.93 -9.32 -11.16
N GLY A 54 11.08 -9.94 -10.87
CA GLY A 54 11.14 -11.38 -10.59
C GLY A 54 10.57 -11.73 -9.21
N THR A 55 10.75 -10.82 -8.25
CA THR A 55 10.26 -10.97 -6.87
C THR A 55 9.02 -10.13 -6.56
N HIS A 56 8.50 -9.38 -7.54
CA HIS A 56 7.47 -8.35 -7.34
C HIS A 56 7.76 -7.41 -6.17
N SER A 57 9.03 -7.02 -6.01
CA SER A 57 9.48 -6.19 -4.90
C SER A 57 9.98 -4.83 -5.36
N TRP A 58 9.76 -3.80 -4.54
CA TRP A 58 10.32 -2.47 -4.78
C TRP A 58 10.57 -1.71 -3.49
N THR A 59 11.57 -0.84 -3.53
CA THR A 59 12.06 -0.07 -2.36
C THR A 59 11.17 1.09 -1.93
N CYS A 60 10.15 1.42 -2.72
CA CYS A 60 9.19 2.45 -2.41
C CYS A 60 8.11 1.92 -1.45
N GLY A 61 8.03 2.45 -0.22
CA GLY A 61 7.05 2.01 0.80
C GLY A 61 5.57 2.17 0.43
N PHE A 62 5.24 2.85 -0.67
CA PHE A 62 3.85 3.09 -1.09
C PHE A 62 3.01 1.82 -1.24
N MET A 63 3.58 0.72 -1.74
CA MET A 63 2.82 -0.54 -1.85
C MET A 63 2.51 -1.15 -0.50
N LEU A 64 3.47 -1.11 0.41
CA LEU A 64 3.28 -1.60 1.77
C LEU A 64 2.18 -0.80 2.49
N GLN A 65 2.11 0.51 2.24
CA GLN A 65 1.15 1.40 2.88
C GLN A 65 -0.23 1.37 2.24
N MET A 66 -0.29 1.41 0.91
CA MET A 66 -1.54 1.62 0.17
C MET A 66 -2.07 0.37 -0.51
N GLY A 67 -1.27 -0.69 -0.65
CA GLY A 67 -1.62 -1.94 -1.32
C GLY A 67 -1.80 -1.83 -2.84
N VAL A 68 -1.37 -0.72 -3.45
CA VAL A 68 -1.50 -0.44 -4.90
C VAL A 68 -0.10 -0.17 -5.50
N PRO A 69 0.16 -0.59 -6.76
CA PRO A 69 1.41 -0.31 -7.45
C PRO A 69 1.81 1.17 -7.42
N CYS A 70 3.07 1.42 -7.07
CA CYS A 70 3.61 2.78 -7.07
C CYS A 70 4.04 3.22 -8.47
N ARG A 71 4.10 4.53 -8.73
CA ARG A 71 4.57 5.10 -10.00
C ARG A 71 5.94 4.60 -10.48
N HIS A 72 6.82 4.19 -9.57
CA HIS A 72 8.12 3.60 -9.94
C HIS A 72 7.93 2.24 -10.61
N TYR A 73 7.11 1.36 -10.03
CA TYR A 73 6.78 0.06 -10.60
C TYR A 73 6.03 0.23 -11.93
N ILE A 74 5.04 1.13 -11.94
CA ILE A 74 4.26 1.43 -13.16
C ILE A 74 5.18 1.91 -14.29
N ARG A 75 6.16 2.77 -13.99
CA ARG A 75 7.12 3.24 -15.00
C ARG A 75 7.92 2.09 -15.63
N VAL A 76 8.28 1.08 -14.84
CA VAL A 76 8.97 -0.13 -15.31
C VAL A 76 8.03 -0.96 -16.18
N LEU A 77 6.78 -1.18 -15.76
CA LEU A 77 5.79 -1.90 -16.56
C LEU A 77 5.54 -1.21 -17.91
N MET A 78 5.44 0.13 -17.94
CA MET A 78 5.32 0.90 -19.17
C MET A 78 6.52 0.67 -20.10
N ALA A 79 7.73 0.72 -19.57
CA ALA A 79 8.94 0.52 -20.37
C ALA A 79 9.07 -0.91 -20.94
N ARG A 80 8.54 -1.89 -20.22
CA ARG A 80 8.58 -3.32 -20.59
C ARG A 80 7.33 -3.79 -21.33
N ASN A 81 6.38 -2.89 -21.61
CA ASN A 81 5.08 -3.22 -22.22
C ASN A 81 4.27 -4.28 -21.44
N LEU A 82 4.35 -4.24 -20.11
CA LEU A 82 3.71 -5.19 -19.18
C LEU A 82 2.48 -4.60 -18.46
N MET A 83 1.93 -3.49 -18.95
CA MET A 83 0.82 -2.78 -18.32
C MET A 83 -0.46 -3.62 -18.17
N ALA A 84 -0.65 -4.65 -19.00
CA ALA A 84 -1.77 -5.58 -18.88
C ALA A 84 -1.82 -6.31 -17.52
N SER A 85 -0.66 -6.45 -16.86
CA SER A 85 -0.53 -7.12 -15.55
C SER A 85 -0.67 -6.19 -14.34
N ILE A 86 -0.95 -4.91 -14.54
CA ILE A 86 -0.88 -3.91 -13.46
C ILE A 86 -1.89 -4.17 -12.32
N HIS A 87 -3.09 -4.68 -12.64
CA HIS A 87 -4.10 -5.01 -11.63
C HIS A 87 -3.71 -6.21 -10.76
N ASP A 88 -2.83 -7.07 -11.26
CA ASP A 88 -2.38 -8.29 -10.57
C ASP A 88 -1.47 -7.94 -9.40
N ALA A 89 -0.75 -6.84 -9.54
CA ALA A 89 0.13 -6.28 -8.54
C ALA A 89 -0.61 -5.47 -7.46
N CYS A 90 -1.94 -5.32 -7.54
CA CYS A 90 -2.74 -4.80 -6.43
C CYS A 90 -2.90 -5.87 -5.34
N SER A 91 -2.99 -5.42 -4.09
CA SER A 91 -3.26 -6.30 -2.95
C SER A 91 -4.64 -6.93 -3.06
N ASP A 92 -4.78 -8.13 -2.51
CA ASP A 92 -6.00 -8.94 -2.60
C ASP A 92 -7.23 -8.24 -1.99
N CYS A 93 -7.02 -7.38 -0.98
CA CYS A 93 -8.09 -6.57 -0.38
C CYS A 93 -8.81 -5.63 -1.37
N TYR A 94 -8.24 -5.38 -2.55
CA TYR A 94 -8.86 -4.57 -3.60
C TYR A 94 -9.41 -5.37 -4.78
N LYS A 95 -9.22 -6.69 -4.81
CA LYS A 95 -9.72 -7.55 -5.89
C LYS A 95 -11.17 -7.91 -5.58
N VAL A 96 -12.09 -7.56 -6.49
CA VAL A 96 -13.53 -7.77 -6.27
C VAL A 96 -13.88 -9.25 -6.19
N ASP A 97 -13.15 -10.11 -6.92
CA ASP A 97 -13.34 -11.56 -6.83
C ASP A 97 -13.08 -12.10 -5.42
N ASP A 98 -12.11 -11.53 -4.69
CA ASP A 98 -11.84 -11.90 -3.30
C ASP A 98 -12.92 -11.37 -2.34
N ILE A 99 -13.49 -10.18 -2.63
CA ILE A 99 -14.63 -9.65 -1.87
C ILE A 99 -15.83 -10.57 -2.03
N ASN A 100 -16.19 -10.94 -3.27
CA ASN A 100 -17.31 -11.85 -3.54
C ASN A 100 -17.06 -13.22 -2.91
N ARG A 101 -15.86 -13.78 -3.06
CA ARG A 101 -15.50 -15.06 -2.42
C ARG A 101 -15.60 -14.98 -0.89
N THR A 102 -15.16 -13.89 -0.28
CA THR A 102 -15.26 -13.68 1.18
C THR A 102 -16.72 -13.51 1.61
N TRP A 103 -17.55 -12.81 0.84
CA TRP A 103 -18.97 -12.60 1.11
C TRP A 103 -19.82 -13.85 0.87
N GLU A 104 -19.53 -14.64 -0.17
CA GLU A 104 -20.21 -15.89 -0.48
C GLU A 104 -19.81 -17.02 0.48
N SER A 105 -18.57 -17.00 0.99
CA SER A 105 -18.13 -17.91 2.05
C SER A 105 -18.52 -17.42 3.46
N ASN A 106 -19.15 -16.25 3.57
CA ASN A 106 -19.60 -15.65 4.82
C ASN A 106 -20.82 -16.40 5.35
N LYS A 107 -20.56 -17.55 6.00
CA LYS A 107 -21.18 -17.80 7.31
C LYS A 107 -20.89 -16.52 8.10
N GLY A 108 -21.90 -15.67 8.30
CA GLY A 108 -21.71 -14.32 8.82
C GLY A 108 -20.74 -14.30 9.99
N ILE A 109 -19.92 -13.25 10.11
CA ILE A 109 -19.00 -13.07 11.25
C ILE A 109 -19.83 -13.21 12.53
N GLU A 110 -19.76 -14.39 13.16
CA GLU A 110 -20.42 -14.65 14.42
C GLU A 110 -19.61 -13.93 15.48
N LEU A 111 -20.09 -12.75 15.86
CA LEU A 111 -19.59 -12.07 17.04
C LEU A 111 -19.84 -13.00 18.24
N PRO A 112 -18.82 -13.29 19.06
CA PRO A 112 -19.03 -14.05 20.28
C PRO A 112 -20.09 -13.35 21.13
N ILE A 113 -21.08 -14.12 21.57
CA ILE A 113 -22.05 -13.62 22.55
C ILE A 113 -21.36 -13.43 23.90
N ALA A 114 -21.92 -12.61 24.78
CA ALA A 114 -21.30 -12.25 26.07
C ALA A 114 -20.86 -13.49 26.89
N ASP A 115 -21.62 -14.58 26.81
CA ASP A 115 -21.36 -15.83 27.52
C ASP A 115 -20.16 -16.63 26.96
N GLN A 116 -19.67 -16.26 25.78
CA GLN A 116 -18.49 -16.86 25.14
C GLN A 116 -17.22 -16.02 25.32
N LEU A 117 -17.32 -14.85 25.97
CA LEU A 117 -16.18 -13.98 26.24
C LEU A 117 -15.62 -14.31 27.62
N ASP A 118 -14.44 -14.96 27.65
CA ASP A 118 -13.69 -15.10 28.90
C ASP A 118 -12.80 -13.88 29.10
N ARG A 119 -12.96 -13.21 30.25
CA ARG A 119 -12.21 -11.99 30.55
C ARG A 119 -10.84 -12.35 31.08
N ASP A 120 -9.80 -12.07 30.32
CA ASP A 120 -8.43 -12.19 30.81
C ASP A 120 -8.19 -11.21 31.97
N THR A 121 -8.09 -11.76 33.18
CA THR A 121 -7.86 -11.00 34.42
C THR A 121 -6.38 -10.67 34.65
N SER A 122 -5.47 -11.25 33.87
CA SER A 122 -4.04 -10.96 33.93
C SER A 122 -3.71 -9.61 33.28
N ILE A 123 -4.55 -9.17 32.33
CA ILE A 123 -4.38 -7.89 31.62
C ILE A 123 -4.98 -6.76 32.46
N LYS A 124 -4.11 -5.95 33.07
CA LYS A 124 -4.49 -4.70 33.72
C LYS A 124 -4.43 -3.57 32.70
N ALA A 125 -5.43 -2.68 32.75
CA ALA A 125 -5.37 -1.45 31.97
C ALA A 125 -4.05 -0.71 32.26
N PRO A 126 -3.41 -0.09 31.25
CA PRO A 126 -2.23 0.74 31.49
C PRO A 126 -2.54 1.78 32.57
N PRO A 127 -1.57 2.11 33.44
CA PRO A 127 -1.74 3.19 34.39
C PRO A 127 -2.21 4.44 33.66
N ARG A 128 -3.29 5.06 34.13
CA ARG A 128 -3.77 6.33 33.58
C ARG A 128 -2.63 7.34 33.75
N GLN A 129 -1.94 7.67 32.67
CA GLN A 129 -1.02 8.79 32.67
C GLN A 129 -1.89 10.04 32.84
N SER A 130 -1.88 10.64 34.03
CA SER A 130 -2.42 11.98 34.20
C SER A 130 -1.58 12.88 33.30
N TRP A 131 -2.18 13.43 32.25
CA TRP A 131 -1.61 14.58 31.56
C TRP A 131 -1.48 15.70 32.60
N SER A 132 -0.30 15.84 33.18
CA SER A 132 0.06 17.03 33.93
C SER A 132 0.13 18.14 32.89
N SER A 133 -0.89 18.99 32.85
CA SER A 133 -0.82 20.27 32.14
C SER A 133 0.37 21.03 32.72
N GLN A 134 1.50 21.02 32.02
CA GLN A 134 2.58 21.96 32.32
C GLN A 134 2.06 23.34 31.92
N SER A 135 1.57 24.08 32.92
CA SER A 135 1.35 25.51 32.81
C SER A 135 2.68 26.17 32.45
N ALA A 136 2.79 26.62 31.20
CA ALA A 136 3.93 27.38 30.72
C ALA A 136 3.99 28.73 31.46
N SER A 137 4.78 28.81 32.54
CA SER A 137 5.24 30.08 33.09
C SER A 137 6.32 30.64 32.16
N ASN A 138 5.88 31.40 31.15
CA ASN A 138 6.76 32.10 30.22
C ASN A 138 7.40 33.30 30.96
N SER A 139 8.58 33.08 31.53
CA SER A 139 9.44 34.17 31.99
C SER A 139 10.42 34.52 30.86
N LYS A 140 10.13 35.59 30.13
CA LYS A 140 11.09 36.21 29.19
C LYS A 140 12.21 36.89 29.97
N PRO A 141 13.49 36.65 29.64
CA PRO A 141 14.55 37.59 29.94
C PRO A 141 14.86 38.49 28.72
N ARG A 142 14.70 39.79 28.99
CA ARG A 142 15.30 41.00 28.39
C ARG A 142 15.16 41.26 26.90
#